data_AF-G8T7T6-F1
#
_entry.id   AF-G8T7T6-F1
#
_cell.length_a   1.000
_cell.length_b   1.000
_cell.length_c   1.000
_cell.angle_alpha   90.00
_cell.angle_beta   90.00
_cell.angle_gamma   90.00
#
_symmetry.space_group_name_H-M   'P 1'
#
loop_
_entity.id
_entity.type
_entity.pdbx_description
1 polymer ?
#
loop_
_entity_poly.entity_id
_entity_poly.type
_entity_poly.pdbx_seq_one_letter_code
_entity_poly.pdbx_strand_id
1 'polypeptide(L)'
;MAQAVETVFEIDGMKIEQFSSLRLSQGIYAHHFFRLECPVETVDENEHTLFNGSRNLIGAPVQIKVTSEPDRSDFLFRGIITQIDAVRHNGHPGNIIISGYSPTILLDNGPHCCSWERQSLKSLVTNLLESFSGDWLKRSIAPAYNETIHYIVQYKETAWQFISRLAGAVGEWLYYDGKQLVLAPPKGRKVTITYGAALSRFELGVQLKPGNREVLAYNYVNNEVFKSEVGNSNGYNNELGVYALEKSAELFKPQPKTWLSHFVKSKQQVDNLMNAQAAIQRSDVVRLNGWSDLPGFQPGDSLTIKMPGSDRAVGDFRVISIEHSWDGTGNYANEFVAIPASLKTPPVKQVPEPYCESQSAIVIENYDDGELGRVRVRFHWMTEKERSPWLRMTMPHAGNDAGMFMLPEIGAEVMVSFIGGNAARPFVIGAVYNGKAKVRFGNAGNDNKVIQTRSGINITMNDKEGSIKVEDKKGNHVQFDGEGKVTMNANDKMELACGEAKIILDKNGTIQICGKKIKVEATNEIKITSKDNTNITAETLVEVESAMIKLN
;
A
#
# COMPACT_ATOMS: atom_id res chain seq x y z
N MET A 1 -36.30 34.69 -16.60
CA MET A 1 -36.83 33.73 -17.58
C MET A 1 -35.78 32.66 -17.71
N ALA A 2 -36.14 31.38 -17.51
CA ALA A 2 -35.21 30.28 -17.68
C ALA A 2 -34.60 30.36 -19.09
N GLN A 3 -33.28 30.24 -19.19
CA GLN A 3 -32.61 30.26 -20.48
C GLN A 3 -33.01 28.97 -21.23
N ALA A 4 -33.54 29.11 -22.45
CA ALA A 4 -33.85 27.94 -23.26
C ALA A 4 -32.53 27.28 -23.70
N VAL A 5 -32.37 26.00 -23.40
CA VAL A 5 -31.14 25.25 -23.71
C VAL A 5 -31.50 24.10 -24.62
N GLU A 6 -30.77 23.97 -25.74
CA GLU A 6 -30.90 22.79 -26.58
C GLU A 6 -30.05 21.66 -25.97
N THR A 7 -30.71 20.58 -25.56
CA THR A 7 -30.05 19.41 -24.97
C THR A 7 -30.21 18.23 -25.90
N VAL A 8 -29.09 17.72 -26.39
CA VAL A 8 -29.02 16.56 -27.28
C VAL A 8 -28.46 15.40 -26.49
N PHE A 9 -29.30 14.38 -26.28
CA PHE A 9 -28.88 13.10 -25.74
C PHE A 9 -28.73 12.12 -26.89
N GLU A 10 -27.54 11.55 -27.04
CA GLU A 10 -27.17 10.70 -28.17
C GLU A 10 -26.64 9.36 -27.63
N ILE A 11 -27.18 8.25 -28.13
CA ILE A 11 -26.75 6.88 -27.79
C ILE A 11 -26.24 6.24 -29.06
N ASP A 12 -24.95 5.91 -29.11
CA ASP A 12 -24.31 5.30 -30.29
C ASP A 12 -24.66 5.99 -31.63
N GLY A 13 -24.70 7.33 -31.64
CA GLY A 13 -25.07 8.13 -32.81
C GLY A 13 -26.57 8.36 -32.99
N MET A 14 -27.44 7.61 -32.30
CA MET A 14 -28.89 7.81 -32.31
C MET A 14 -29.29 8.94 -31.36
N LYS A 15 -29.97 9.95 -31.88
CA LYS A 15 -30.51 11.05 -31.08
C LYS A 15 -31.81 10.65 -30.39
N ILE A 16 -31.91 10.92 -29.10
CA ILE A 16 -33.15 10.80 -28.33
C ILE A 16 -33.92 12.12 -28.41
N GLU A 17 -34.96 12.15 -29.24
CA GLU A 17 -35.71 13.38 -29.54
C GLU A 17 -36.66 13.80 -28.41
N GLN A 18 -37.13 12.86 -27.59
CA GLN A 18 -38.10 13.13 -26.52
C GLN A 18 -37.72 12.43 -25.21
N PHE A 19 -37.71 13.19 -24.13
CA PHE A 19 -37.53 12.69 -22.77
C PHE A 19 -38.38 13.48 -21.78
N SER A 20 -38.74 12.86 -20.66
CA SER A 20 -39.50 13.50 -19.57
C SER A 20 -38.59 14.12 -18.52
N SER A 21 -37.42 13.52 -18.28
CA SER A 21 -36.38 14.10 -17.44
C SER A 21 -34.99 13.57 -17.79
N LEU A 22 -33.98 14.40 -17.63
CA LEU A 22 -32.58 14.01 -17.64
C LEU A 22 -31.90 14.55 -16.38
N ARG A 23 -31.14 13.71 -15.70
CA ARG A 23 -30.27 14.10 -14.59
C ARG A 23 -28.84 13.65 -14.85
N LEU A 24 -27.88 14.49 -14.45
CA LEU A 24 -26.47 14.16 -14.47
C LEU A 24 -25.84 14.65 -13.16
N SER A 25 -25.30 13.74 -12.35
CA SER A 25 -24.58 14.03 -11.11
C SER A 25 -23.09 13.88 -11.34
N GLN A 26 -22.34 14.94 -11.07
CA GLN A 26 -20.89 15.01 -11.24
C GLN A 26 -20.23 15.42 -9.92
N GLY A 27 -19.06 14.83 -9.65
CA GLY A 27 -18.25 15.15 -8.47
C GLY A 27 -16.78 14.83 -8.66
N ILE A 28 -15.93 15.49 -7.89
CA ILE A 28 -14.56 15.02 -7.66
C ILE A 28 -14.60 13.70 -6.86
N TYR A 29 -13.65 12.80 -7.10
CA TYR A 29 -13.60 11.50 -6.41
C TYR A 29 -14.90 10.67 -6.49
N ALA A 30 -15.67 10.83 -7.56
CA ALA A 30 -16.88 10.05 -7.81
C ALA A 30 -16.95 9.55 -9.26
N HIS A 31 -17.63 8.41 -9.47
CA HIS A 31 -18.20 8.08 -10.77
C HIS A 31 -19.38 9.01 -11.03
N HIS A 32 -19.39 9.68 -12.17
CA HIS A 32 -20.50 10.56 -12.53
C HIS A 32 -21.65 9.68 -12.99
N PHE A 33 -22.88 10.00 -12.59
CA PHE A 33 -24.05 9.19 -12.85
C PHE A 33 -25.06 9.99 -13.69
N PHE A 34 -25.61 9.36 -14.72
CA PHE A 34 -26.71 9.95 -15.49
C PHE A 34 -27.95 9.07 -15.45
N ARG A 35 -29.11 9.71 -15.54
CA ARG A 35 -30.42 9.06 -15.65
C ARG A 35 -31.30 9.84 -16.61
N LEU A 36 -31.62 9.21 -17.72
CA LEU A 36 -32.59 9.69 -18.69
C LEU A 36 -33.89 8.91 -18.52
N GLU A 37 -35.02 9.60 -18.49
CA GLU A 37 -36.35 8.98 -18.54
C GLU A 37 -37.06 9.44 -19.80
N CYS A 38 -37.51 8.51 -20.63
CA CYS A 38 -38.16 8.79 -21.91
C CYS A 38 -39.36 7.87 -22.13
N PRO A 39 -40.33 8.27 -22.97
CA PRO A 39 -41.43 7.40 -23.38
C PRO A 39 -40.90 6.08 -23.97
N VAL A 40 -41.62 4.98 -23.76
CA VAL A 40 -41.23 3.66 -24.28
C VAL A 40 -41.03 3.67 -25.80
N GLU A 41 -41.91 4.36 -26.53
CA GLU A 41 -41.90 4.51 -27.99
C GLU A 41 -40.64 5.16 -28.55
N THR A 42 -39.90 5.91 -27.71
CA THR A 42 -38.66 6.58 -28.10
C THR A 42 -37.54 5.59 -28.44
N VAL A 43 -37.62 4.35 -27.91
CA VAL A 43 -36.58 3.32 -28.06
C VAL A 43 -37.16 1.97 -28.45
N ASP A 44 -38.29 1.57 -27.86
CA ASP A 44 -38.96 0.30 -28.11
C ASP A 44 -40.18 0.52 -29.02
N GLU A 45 -40.20 -0.14 -30.18
CA GLU A 45 -41.29 -0.02 -31.17
C GLU A 45 -42.62 -0.67 -30.71
N ASN A 46 -42.62 -1.50 -29.66
CA ASN A 46 -43.79 -2.21 -29.17
C ASN A 46 -43.96 -2.05 -27.65
N GLU A 47 -45.05 -1.41 -27.27
CA GLU A 47 -45.43 -1.08 -25.90
C GLU A 47 -45.77 -2.29 -25.01
N HIS A 48 -46.13 -3.43 -25.61
CA HIS A 48 -46.59 -4.62 -24.91
C HIS A 48 -45.48 -5.60 -24.54
N THR A 49 -44.28 -5.42 -25.09
CA THR A 49 -43.10 -6.26 -24.82
C THR A 49 -42.02 -5.45 -24.12
N LEU A 50 -41.53 -5.93 -22.97
CA LEU A 50 -40.47 -5.25 -22.25
C LEU A 50 -39.10 -5.50 -22.91
N PHE A 51 -38.32 -4.43 -23.04
CA PHE A 51 -36.91 -4.47 -23.43
C PHE A 51 -36.62 -5.07 -24.81
N ASN A 52 -37.45 -4.80 -25.81
CA ASN A 52 -37.31 -5.40 -27.15
C ASN A 52 -36.04 -4.88 -27.87
N GLY A 53 -35.95 -3.56 -28.05
CA GLY A 53 -34.79 -2.84 -28.57
C GLY A 53 -33.92 -2.24 -27.45
N SER A 54 -34.54 -1.76 -26.38
CA SER A 54 -33.84 -1.03 -25.32
C SER A 54 -32.76 -1.86 -24.64
N ARG A 55 -32.93 -3.18 -24.44
CA ARG A 55 -31.86 -4.05 -23.89
C ARG A 55 -30.52 -3.94 -24.61
N ASN A 56 -30.52 -3.64 -25.91
CA ASN A 56 -29.31 -3.55 -26.72
C ASN A 56 -28.51 -2.26 -26.42
N LEU A 57 -29.08 -1.32 -25.68
CA LEU A 57 -28.40 -0.10 -25.26
C LEU A 57 -27.46 -0.35 -24.06
N ILE A 58 -27.60 -1.46 -23.33
CA ILE A 58 -26.70 -1.78 -22.22
C ILE A 58 -25.27 -1.95 -22.76
N GLY A 59 -24.32 -1.21 -22.19
CA GLY A 59 -22.93 -1.15 -22.63
C GLY A 59 -22.65 -0.16 -23.77
N ALA A 60 -23.68 0.47 -24.35
CA ALA A 60 -23.52 1.43 -25.43
C ALA A 60 -22.99 2.80 -24.92
N PRO A 61 -22.27 3.55 -25.78
CA PRO A 61 -21.78 4.88 -25.44
C PRO A 61 -22.92 5.90 -25.45
N VAL A 62 -22.88 6.82 -24.50
CA VAL A 62 -23.76 7.99 -24.49
C VAL A 62 -22.98 9.28 -24.60
N GLN A 63 -23.54 10.26 -25.29
CA GLN A 63 -23.11 11.65 -25.28
C GLN A 63 -24.27 12.55 -24.85
N ILE A 64 -24.03 13.39 -23.85
CA ILE A 64 -24.95 14.47 -23.47
C ILE A 64 -24.29 15.77 -23.92
N LYS A 65 -24.88 16.40 -24.94
CA LYS A 65 -24.46 17.69 -25.47
C LYS A 65 -25.48 18.74 -25.08
N VAL A 66 -24.99 19.86 -24.57
CA VAL A 66 -25.85 20.96 -24.13
C VAL A 66 -25.31 22.22 -24.80
N THR A 67 -26.19 22.90 -25.54
CA THR A 67 -25.86 24.13 -26.27
C THR A 67 -26.80 25.24 -25.83
N SER A 68 -26.21 26.36 -25.42
CA SER A 68 -26.94 27.56 -24.99
C SER A 68 -26.55 28.77 -25.84
N GLU A 69 -27.52 29.44 -26.45
CA GLU A 69 -27.33 30.73 -27.13
C GLU A 69 -27.47 31.89 -26.12
N PRO A 70 -26.74 33.02 -26.26
CA PRO A 70 -25.82 33.39 -27.35
C PRO A 70 -24.33 33.04 -27.11
N ASP A 71 -23.96 32.57 -25.91
CA ASP A 71 -22.54 32.38 -25.51
C ASP A 71 -21.95 30.99 -25.82
N ARG A 72 -22.66 30.14 -26.59
CA ARG A 72 -22.28 28.79 -27.03
C ARG A 72 -21.35 28.07 -26.05
N SER A 73 -21.89 27.77 -24.88
CA SER A 73 -21.17 26.95 -23.91
C SER A 73 -21.38 25.48 -24.31
N ASP A 74 -20.44 24.92 -25.08
CA ASP A 74 -20.48 23.52 -25.53
C ASP A 74 -20.11 22.59 -24.37
N PHE A 75 -21.11 22.12 -23.65
CA PHE A 75 -20.93 21.06 -22.66
C PHE A 75 -21.08 19.70 -23.31
N LEU A 76 -20.14 18.82 -22.98
CA LEU A 76 -20.12 17.45 -23.48
C LEU A 76 -19.77 16.51 -22.32
N PHE A 77 -20.70 15.62 -22.01
CA PHE A 77 -20.46 14.49 -21.14
C PHE A 77 -20.52 13.19 -21.95
N ARG A 78 -19.55 12.31 -21.73
CA ARG A 78 -19.52 10.96 -22.28
C ARG A 78 -19.69 9.94 -21.16
N GLY A 79 -20.54 8.95 -21.40
CA GLY A 79 -20.85 7.90 -20.44
C GLY A 79 -21.01 6.55 -21.09
N ILE A 80 -21.31 5.56 -20.24
CA ILE A 80 -21.62 4.18 -20.60
C ILE A 80 -22.96 3.85 -19.95
N ILE A 81 -23.89 3.32 -20.72
CA ILE A 81 -25.17 2.82 -20.20
C ILE A 81 -24.90 1.52 -19.45
N THR A 82 -25.25 1.46 -18.16
CA THR A 82 -25.05 0.26 -17.34
C THR A 82 -26.37 -0.36 -16.88
N GLN A 83 -27.48 0.36 -17.01
CA GLN A 83 -28.77 -0.09 -16.53
C GLN A 83 -29.91 0.49 -17.36
N ILE A 84 -30.95 -0.33 -17.53
CA ILE A 84 -32.21 0.06 -18.17
C ILE A 84 -33.35 -0.48 -17.32
N ASP A 85 -34.32 0.38 -17.03
CA ASP A 85 -35.52 0.01 -16.27
C ASP A 85 -36.77 0.33 -17.09
N ALA A 86 -37.77 -0.54 -17.00
CA ALA A 86 -39.10 -0.30 -17.54
C ALA A 86 -40.03 0.19 -16.41
N VAL A 87 -40.58 1.39 -16.56
CA VAL A 87 -41.54 1.96 -15.62
C VAL A 87 -42.94 1.81 -16.19
N ARG A 88 -43.85 1.18 -15.43
CA ARG A 88 -45.26 1.00 -15.80
C ARG A 88 -46.13 1.46 -14.62
N HIS A 89 -47.21 2.18 -14.91
CA HIS A 89 -48.16 2.62 -13.89
C HIS A 89 -49.55 2.75 -14.50
N ASN A 90 -50.59 2.45 -13.71
CA ASN A 90 -52.00 2.68 -14.06
C ASN A 90 -52.43 2.11 -15.44
N GLY A 91 -51.82 1.01 -15.89
CA GLY A 91 -52.11 0.41 -17.21
C GLY A 91 -51.48 1.12 -18.40
N HIS A 92 -50.72 2.20 -18.19
CA HIS A 92 -49.99 2.87 -19.26
C HIS A 92 -48.67 2.14 -19.60
N PRO A 93 -48.32 2.08 -20.91
CA PRO A 93 -47.02 1.64 -21.41
C PRO A 93 -45.83 2.34 -20.76
N GLY A 94 -46.03 3.52 -20.19
CA GLY A 94 -45.09 4.19 -19.31
C GLY A 94 -43.76 4.54 -19.98
N ASN A 95 -42.70 4.56 -19.18
CA ASN A 95 -41.39 5.10 -19.57
C ASN A 95 -40.31 4.02 -19.57
N ILE A 96 -39.22 4.31 -20.27
CA ILE A 96 -37.94 3.63 -20.11
C ILE A 96 -36.99 4.59 -19.39
N ILE A 97 -36.29 4.07 -18.39
CA ILE A 97 -35.18 4.75 -17.74
C ILE A 97 -33.89 4.18 -18.30
N ILE A 98 -33.04 5.03 -18.83
CA ILE A 98 -31.69 4.69 -19.29
C ILE A 98 -30.72 5.36 -18.32
N SER A 99 -29.91 4.56 -17.63
CA SER A 99 -28.96 5.09 -16.66
C SER A 99 -27.60 4.44 -16.78
N GLY A 100 -26.61 5.16 -16.27
CA GLY A 100 -25.23 4.72 -16.38
C GLY A 100 -24.26 5.70 -15.77
N TYR A 101 -22.98 5.48 -16.07
CA TYR A 101 -21.90 6.18 -15.41
C TYR A 101 -20.89 6.75 -16.42
N SER A 102 -20.06 7.68 -15.96
CA SER A 102 -18.81 8.01 -16.65
C SER A 102 -17.94 6.75 -16.82
N PRO A 103 -17.08 6.68 -17.86
CA PRO A 103 -16.21 5.53 -18.12
C PRO A 103 -15.27 5.14 -16.97
N THR A 104 -15.11 6.00 -15.96
CA THR A 104 -14.39 5.68 -14.72
C THR A 104 -14.99 4.48 -13.98
N ILE A 105 -16.27 4.14 -14.18
CA ILE A 105 -16.90 2.94 -13.58
C ILE A 105 -16.19 1.64 -13.98
N LEU A 106 -15.51 1.63 -15.13
CA LEU A 106 -14.73 0.47 -15.57
C LEU A 106 -13.55 0.17 -14.65
N LEU A 107 -13.11 1.15 -13.84
CA LEU A 107 -12.05 0.98 -12.84
C LEU A 107 -12.53 0.25 -11.58
N ASP A 108 -13.83 0.00 -11.45
CA ASP A 108 -14.46 -0.84 -10.42
C ASP A 108 -14.68 -2.28 -10.92
N ASN A 109 -13.74 -2.83 -11.69
CA ASN A 109 -13.76 -4.20 -12.23
C ASN A 109 -13.50 -5.31 -11.19
N GLY A 110 -13.56 -4.99 -9.89
CA GLY A 110 -13.39 -5.92 -8.78
C GLY A 110 -12.07 -5.72 -8.00
N PRO A 111 -12.00 -6.21 -6.75
CA PRO A 111 -10.80 -6.13 -5.91
C PRO A 111 -9.59 -6.85 -6.52
N HIS A 112 -8.42 -6.22 -6.49
CA HIS A 112 -7.16 -6.79 -6.98
C HIS A 112 -6.03 -6.68 -5.95
N CYS A 113 -4.99 -7.50 -6.12
CA CYS A 113 -3.74 -7.42 -5.38
C CYS A 113 -2.58 -7.14 -6.35
N CYS A 114 -1.82 -6.06 -6.14
CA CYS A 114 -0.66 -5.71 -6.95
C CYS A 114 0.29 -4.81 -6.15
N SER A 115 1.58 -4.87 -6.45
CA SER A 115 2.62 -4.13 -5.74
C SER A 115 3.53 -3.33 -6.67
N TRP A 116 4.01 -2.20 -6.17
CA TRP A 116 4.98 -1.37 -6.89
C TRP A 116 6.11 -0.93 -5.96
N GLU A 117 7.34 -1.04 -6.44
CA GLU A 117 8.55 -0.56 -5.77
C GLU A 117 9.13 0.64 -6.56
N ARG A 118 9.49 1.70 -5.84
CA ARG A 118 10.20 2.89 -6.37
C ARG A 118 9.53 3.51 -7.60
N GLN A 119 8.27 3.89 -7.48
CA GLN A 119 7.49 4.53 -8.55
C GLN A 119 7.07 5.96 -8.16
N SER A 120 6.88 6.83 -9.14
CA SER A 120 6.15 8.09 -8.96
C SER A 120 4.65 7.84 -8.98
N LEU A 121 3.84 8.73 -8.39
CA LEU A 121 2.38 8.64 -8.50
C LEU A 121 1.92 8.64 -9.97
N LYS A 122 2.55 9.48 -10.81
CA LYS A 122 2.27 9.56 -12.24
C LYS A 122 2.52 8.23 -12.95
N SER A 123 3.70 7.64 -12.79
CA SER A 123 4.06 6.38 -13.47
C SER A 123 3.21 5.22 -12.97
N LEU A 124 2.97 5.14 -11.65
CA LEU A 124 2.11 4.11 -11.06
C LEU A 124 0.70 4.15 -11.65
N VAL A 125 0.04 5.32 -11.63
CA VAL A 125 -1.34 5.44 -12.13
C VAL A 125 -1.38 5.22 -13.65
N THR A 126 -0.37 5.70 -14.39
CA THR A 126 -0.29 5.47 -15.83
C THR A 126 -0.25 3.97 -16.15
N ASN A 127 0.66 3.23 -15.49
CA ASN A 127 0.85 1.79 -15.69
C ASN A 127 -0.40 0.99 -15.26
N LEU A 128 -0.99 1.31 -14.10
CA LEU A 128 -2.23 0.66 -13.65
C LEU A 128 -3.34 0.79 -14.69
N LEU A 129 -3.48 1.98 -15.26
CA LEU A 129 -4.52 2.27 -16.23
C LEU A 129 -4.25 1.59 -17.59
N GLU A 130 -3.03 1.14 -17.94
CA GLU A 130 -2.75 0.44 -19.22
C GLU A 130 -3.66 -0.78 -19.44
N SER A 131 -4.00 -1.49 -18.37
CA SER A 131 -4.94 -2.62 -18.39
C SER A 131 -6.38 -2.22 -18.79
N PHE A 132 -6.72 -0.93 -18.68
CA PHE A 132 -8.02 -0.35 -19.07
C PHE A 132 -7.92 0.37 -20.42
N SER A 133 -7.17 -0.20 -21.37
CA SER A 133 -6.95 0.36 -22.70
C SER A 133 -8.22 0.30 -23.56
N GLY A 134 -8.44 1.34 -24.37
CA GLY A 134 -9.62 1.51 -25.21
C GLY A 134 -10.06 2.97 -25.31
N ASP A 135 -10.91 3.29 -26.30
CA ASP A 135 -11.41 4.65 -26.52
C ASP A 135 -12.32 5.19 -25.41
N TRP A 136 -12.78 4.31 -24.52
CA TRP A 136 -13.70 4.60 -23.43
C TRP A 136 -13.11 5.53 -22.37
N LEU A 137 -11.87 5.30 -21.94
CA LEU A 137 -11.26 6.05 -20.84
C LEU A 137 -10.02 6.81 -21.29
N LYS A 138 -10.25 7.99 -21.87
CA LYS A 138 -9.21 9.01 -22.06
C LYS A 138 -8.71 9.52 -20.71
N ARG A 139 -7.45 9.99 -20.67
CA ARG A 139 -6.72 10.22 -19.41
C ARG A 139 -5.84 11.46 -19.49
N SER A 140 -5.78 12.22 -18.41
CA SER A 140 -4.84 13.33 -18.20
C SER A 140 -4.20 13.18 -16.82
N ILE A 141 -2.99 12.60 -16.80
CA ILE A 141 -2.27 12.23 -15.56
C ILE A 141 -1.04 13.13 -15.41
N ALA A 142 -1.18 14.16 -14.59
CA ALA A 142 -0.13 15.12 -14.27
C ALA A 142 -0.27 15.61 -12.81
N PRO A 143 -0.12 14.71 -11.81
CA PRO A 143 -0.21 15.07 -10.41
C PRO A 143 0.88 16.08 -10.03
N ALA A 144 0.59 16.94 -9.05
CA ALA A 144 1.57 17.89 -8.49
C ALA A 144 2.61 17.19 -7.60
N TYR A 145 2.22 16.09 -6.95
CA TYR A 145 3.05 15.24 -6.11
C TYR A 145 4.08 14.49 -6.95
N ASN A 146 5.35 14.73 -6.66
CA ASN A 146 6.48 14.25 -7.46
C ASN A 146 7.48 13.39 -6.66
N GLU A 147 7.22 13.11 -5.38
CA GLU A 147 8.10 12.24 -4.61
C GLU A 147 8.01 10.78 -5.09
N THR A 148 9.12 10.06 -4.92
CA THR A 148 9.17 8.63 -5.20
C THR A 148 8.53 7.85 -4.05
N ILE A 149 7.52 7.06 -4.37
CA ILE A 149 6.87 6.12 -3.46
C ILE A 149 7.74 4.88 -3.38
N HIS A 150 8.25 4.59 -2.18
CA HIS A 150 9.21 3.50 -1.98
C HIS A 150 8.62 2.13 -2.25
N TYR A 151 7.47 1.84 -1.63
CA TYR A 151 6.72 0.62 -1.80
C TYR A 151 5.25 0.90 -1.49
N ILE A 152 4.37 0.39 -2.33
CA ILE A 152 2.92 0.56 -2.19
C ILE A 152 2.21 -0.65 -2.76
N VAL A 153 1.07 -0.98 -2.18
CA VAL A 153 0.28 -2.16 -2.53
C VAL A 153 -1.17 -1.74 -2.75
N GLN A 154 -1.74 -2.15 -3.87
CA GLN A 154 -3.18 -2.26 -4.06
C GLN A 154 -3.57 -3.59 -3.45
N TYR A 155 -4.34 -3.61 -2.36
CA TYR A 155 -4.64 -4.82 -1.62
C TYR A 155 -6.14 -5.00 -1.42
N LYS A 156 -6.75 -5.92 -2.16
CA LYS A 156 -8.20 -6.15 -2.17
C LYS A 156 -8.99 -4.85 -2.43
N GLU A 157 -8.47 -4.01 -3.32
CA GLU A 157 -9.09 -2.75 -3.75
C GLU A 157 -9.31 -2.78 -5.25
N THR A 158 -10.36 -2.12 -5.72
CA THR A 158 -10.51 -1.83 -7.16
C THR A 158 -9.48 -0.80 -7.60
N ALA A 159 -9.26 -0.65 -8.91
CA ALA A 159 -8.34 0.36 -9.42
C ALA A 159 -8.82 1.79 -9.05
N TRP A 160 -10.12 2.03 -9.04
CA TRP A 160 -10.70 3.31 -8.62
C TRP A 160 -10.43 3.62 -7.15
N GLN A 161 -10.70 2.67 -6.25
CA GLN A 161 -10.45 2.82 -4.82
C GLN A 161 -8.97 3.10 -4.55
N PHE A 162 -8.09 2.37 -5.22
CA PHE A 162 -6.65 2.53 -5.09
C PHE A 162 -6.18 3.91 -5.55
N ILE A 163 -6.56 4.36 -6.76
CA ILE A 163 -6.19 5.70 -7.26
C ILE A 163 -6.78 6.78 -6.34
N SER A 164 -8.03 6.63 -5.90
CA SER A 164 -8.69 7.57 -4.98
C SER A 164 -7.96 7.67 -3.64
N ARG A 165 -7.51 6.55 -3.08
CA ARG A 165 -6.73 6.52 -1.85
C ARG A 165 -5.38 7.20 -2.02
N LEU A 166 -4.65 6.90 -3.09
CA LEU A 166 -3.35 7.51 -3.35
C LEU A 166 -3.44 9.02 -3.58
N ALA A 167 -4.37 9.46 -4.44
CA ALA A 167 -4.60 10.87 -4.72
C ALA A 167 -5.09 11.61 -3.46
N GLY A 168 -6.02 11.01 -2.71
CA GLY A 168 -6.59 11.56 -1.49
C GLY A 168 -5.64 11.59 -0.30
N ALA A 169 -4.62 10.74 -0.26
CA ALA A 169 -3.61 10.77 0.79
C ALA A 169 -2.68 11.99 0.69
N VAL A 170 -2.44 12.48 -0.53
CA VAL A 170 -1.51 13.59 -0.81
C VAL A 170 -2.19 14.85 -1.37
N GLY A 171 -3.53 14.85 -1.47
CA GLY A 171 -4.31 16.04 -1.81
C GLY A 171 -4.29 16.40 -3.30
N GLU A 172 -4.21 15.40 -4.18
CA GLU A 172 -4.34 15.60 -5.62
C GLU A 172 -5.79 15.81 -6.05
N TRP A 173 -5.98 16.38 -7.23
CA TRP A 173 -7.29 16.47 -7.87
C TRP A 173 -7.55 15.21 -8.70
N LEU A 174 -8.64 14.51 -8.41
CA LEU A 174 -9.11 13.35 -9.14
C LEU A 174 -10.58 13.55 -9.54
N TYR A 175 -10.86 13.63 -10.84
CA TYR A 175 -12.23 13.82 -11.35
C TYR A 175 -12.36 13.44 -12.82
N TYR A 176 -13.58 13.31 -13.32
CA TYR A 176 -13.87 13.17 -14.74
C TYR A 176 -14.34 14.53 -15.29
N ASP A 177 -13.79 14.99 -16.41
CA ASP A 177 -14.14 16.31 -17.00
C ASP A 177 -15.21 16.21 -18.10
N GLY A 178 -16.01 15.14 -18.08
CA GLY A 178 -16.98 14.83 -19.14
C GLY A 178 -16.36 14.15 -20.38
N LYS A 179 -15.02 14.17 -20.53
CA LYS A 179 -14.32 13.59 -21.69
C LYS A 179 -13.22 12.61 -21.28
N GLN A 180 -12.51 12.88 -20.20
CA GLN A 180 -11.35 12.13 -19.72
C GLN A 180 -11.24 12.12 -18.20
N LEU A 181 -10.59 11.09 -17.65
CA LEU A 181 -10.17 11.04 -16.26
C LEU A 181 -8.99 11.98 -16.04
N VAL A 182 -9.09 12.86 -15.06
CA VAL A 182 -8.08 13.86 -14.71
C VAL A 182 -7.50 13.54 -13.33
N LEU A 183 -6.19 13.32 -13.28
CA LEU A 183 -5.37 13.32 -12.06
C LEU A 183 -4.33 14.45 -12.21
N ALA A 184 -4.76 15.69 -12.01
CA ALA A 184 -3.92 16.89 -12.20
C ALA A 184 -4.61 18.13 -11.62
N PRO A 185 -3.86 19.19 -11.28
CA PRO A 185 -4.45 20.49 -10.93
C PRO A 185 -5.45 20.96 -12.00
N PRO A 186 -6.62 21.46 -11.58
CA PRO A 186 -7.73 21.76 -12.48
C PRO A 186 -7.38 22.94 -13.40
N LYS A 187 -7.64 22.76 -14.70
CA LYS A 187 -7.50 23.77 -15.75
C LYS A 187 -8.85 24.14 -16.37
N GLY A 188 -9.93 23.99 -15.60
CA GLY A 188 -11.30 24.22 -16.05
C GLY A 188 -11.53 25.67 -16.52
N ARG A 189 -12.64 25.87 -17.20
CA ARG A 189 -13.02 27.18 -17.75
C ARG A 189 -13.30 28.16 -16.61
N LYS A 190 -13.10 29.45 -16.89
CA LYS A 190 -13.55 30.53 -16.02
C LYS A 190 -14.92 30.98 -16.48
N VAL A 191 -15.90 30.94 -15.60
CA VAL A 191 -17.30 31.27 -15.88
C VAL A 191 -17.70 32.40 -14.95
N THR A 192 -18.31 33.45 -15.47
CA THR A 192 -18.89 34.51 -14.64
C THR A 192 -20.39 34.24 -14.51
N ILE A 193 -20.91 34.26 -13.29
CA ILE A 193 -22.33 34.06 -13.03
C ILE A 193 -22.85 35.19 -12.12
N THR A 194 -24.02 35.74 -12.44
CA THR A 194 -24.59 36.87 -11.72
C THR A 194 -25.75 36.42 -10.85
N TYR A 195 -25.70 36.75 -9.56
CA TYR A 195 -26.79 36.51 -8.61
C TYR A 195 -28.03 37.35 -8.98
N GLY A 196 -29.20 36.72 -8.92
CA GLY A 196 -30.48 37.32 -9.36
C GLY A 196 -30.69 37.30 -10.89
N ALA A 197 -29.72 36.77 -11.65
CA ALA A 197 -29.87 36.42 -13.05
C ALA A 197 -29.75 34.89 -13.19
N ALA A 198 -28.64 34.39 -13.72
CA ALA A 198 -28.46 32.95 -13.93
C ALA A 198 -28.15 32.16 -12.63
N LEU A 199 -27.73 32.84 -11.56
CA LEU A 199 -27.62 32.27 -10.22
C LEU A 199 -28.84 32.72 -9.39
N SER A 200 -29.76 31.80 -9.14
CA SER A 200 -31.03 32.07 -8.44
C SER A 200 -30.86 32.14 -6.92
N ARG A 201 -29.99 31.29 -6.36
CA ARG A 201 -29.69 31.20 -4.92
C ARG A 201 -28.25 30.78 -4.75
N PHE A 202 -27.62 31.24 -3.67
CA PHE A 202 -26.41 30.63 -3.16
C PHE A 202 -26.34 30.72 -1.64
N GLU A 203 -25.57 29.81 -1.05
CA GLU A 203 -25.24 29.75 0.37
C GLU A 203 -23.72 29.73 0.51
N LEU A 204 -23.17 30.74 1.16
CA LEU A 204 -21.75 30.79 1.49
C LEU A 204 -21.57 30.44 2.97
N GLY A 205 -21.09 29.23 3.23
CA GLY A 205 -20.83 28.70 4.56
C GLY A 205 -19.37 28.81 4.96
N VAL A 206 -19.14 29.04 6.25
CA VAL A 206 -17.83 29.01 6.89
C VAL A 206 -17.92 28.13 8.12
N GLN A 207 -16.99 27.17 8.27
CA GLN A 207 -16.97 26.23 9.38
C GLN A 207 -15.58 26.12 10.00
N LEU A 208 -15.53 25.89 11.32
CA LEU A 208 -14.28 25.64 12.02
C LEU A 208 -13.83 24.19 11.81
N LYS A 209 -12.53 23.96 11.61
CA LYS A 209 -11.94 22.61 11.52
C LYS A 209 -10.69 22.54 12.41
N PRO A 210 -10.49 21.48 13.19
CA PRO A 210 -9.28 21.32 13.99
C PRO A 210 -8.07 21.01 13.10
N GLY A 211 -7.06 21.88 13.04
CA GLY A 211 -5.86 21.59 12.22
C GLY A 211 -4.60 21.22 13.02
N ASN A 212 -4.57 21.49 14.32
CA ASN A 212 -3.43 21.17 15.17
C ASN A 212 -3.27 19.65 15.33
N ARG A 213 -2.07 19.12 15.07
CA ARG A 213 -1.71 17.72 15.31
C ARG A 213 -0.21 17.52 15.40
N GLU A 214 0.19 16.49 16.15
CA GLU A 214 1.56 15.98 16.19
C GLU A 214 1.55 14.53 15.66
N VAL A 215 2.46 14.23 14.73
CA VAL A 215 2.58 12.91 14.13
C VAL A 215 4.00 12.41 14.26
N LEU A 216 4.12 11.18 14.76
CA LEU A 216 5.39 10.48 14.94
C LEU A 216 5.50 9.33 13.94
N ALA A 217 6.70 9.14 13.41
CA ALA A 217 7.03 8.04 12.51
C ALA A 217 8.41 7.49 12.83
N TYR A 218 8.58 6.17 12.75
CA TYR A 218 9.88 5.53 13.01
C TYR A 218 10.49 4.96 11.73
N ASN A 219 11.72 5.39 11.45
CA ASN A 219 12.59 4.82 10.44
C ASN A 219 13.59 3.88 11.10
N TYR A 220 13.36 2.58 10.92
CA TYR A 220 14.20 1.54 11.50
C TYR A 220 15.60 1.44 10.86
N VAL A 221 15.80 1.98 9.65
CA VAL A 221 17.09 1.89 8.96
C VAL A 221 18.13 2.78 9.64
N ASN A 222 17.71 3.98 10.05
CA ASN A 222 18.57 4.95 10.73
C ASN A 222 18.37 4.95 12.26
N ASN A 223 17.49 4.09 12.77
CA ASN A 223 17.02 4.11 14.16
C ASN A 223 16.56 5.51 14.63
N GLU A 224 15.71 6.16 13.84
CA GLU A 224 15.31 7.55 14.08
C GLU A 224 13.78 7.68 14.18
N VAL A 225 13.32 8.43 15.18
CA VAL A 225 11.91 8.84 15.30
C VAL A 225 11.78 10.25 14.73
N PHE A 226 11.05 10.37 13.64
CA PHE A 226 10.64 11.65 13.09
C PHE A 226 9.41 12.15 13.82
N LYS A 227 9.42 13.44 14.14
CA LYS A 227 8.28 14.16 14.71
C LYS A 227 7.91 15.31 13.78
N SER A 228 6.64 15.38 13.39
CA SER A 228 6.07 16.48 12.62
C SER A 228 4.94 17.13 13.42
N GLU A 229 4.97 18.45 13.50
CA GLU A 229 3.92 19.25 14.10
C GLU A 229 3.29 20.10 13.00
N VAL A 230 1.97 19.98 12.84
CA VAL A 230 1.22 20.77 11.86
C VAL A 230 0.14 21.55 12.59
N GLY A 231 0.10 22.85 12.31
CA GLY A 231 -0.93 23.76 12.80
C GLY A 231 -1.83 24.29 11.68
N ASN A 232 -2.67 25.26 12.03
CA ASN A 232 -3.46 26.00 11.06
C ASN A 232 -2.57 26.96 10.26
N SER A 233 -1.93 26.48 9.19
CA SER A 233 -1.27 27.38 8.23
C SER A 233 -2.31 28.09 7.36
N ASN A 234 -2.10 29.39 7.11
CA ASN A 234 -3.01 30.14 6.25
C ASN A 234 -2.87 29.66 4.79
N GLY A 235 -3.92 29.03 4.28
CA GLY A 235 -4.05 28.62 2.87
C GLY A 235 -5.11 29.40 2.10
N TYR A 236 -5.75 30.39 2.74
CA TYR A 236 -6.81 31.21 2.16
C TYR A 236 -6.29 32.60 1.83
N ASN A 237 -6.75 33.10 0.68
CA ASN A 237 -6.52 34.49 0.28
C ASN A 237 -7.74 35.38 0.57
N ASN A 238 -8.80 34.84 1.18
CA ASN A 238 -10.00 35.56 1.54
C ASN A 238 -10.11 35.73 3.06
N GLU A 239 -10.72 36.84 3.49
CA GLU A 239 -10.83 37.19 4.92
C GLU A 239 -11.60 36.13 5.73
N LEU A 240 -12.66 35.54 5.14
CA LEU A 240 -13.48 34.54 5.80
C LEU A 240 -12.71 33.26 6.16
N GLY A 241 -11.91 32.74 5.23
CA GLY A 241 -11.12 31.54 5.46
C GLY A 241 -9.99 31.78 6.45
N VAL A 242 -9.36 32.95 6.40
CA VAL A 242 -8.33 33.38 7.37
C VAL A 242 -8.94 33.43 8.77
N TYR A 243 -10.05 34.16 8.94
CA TYR A 243 -10.74 34.32 10.21
C TYR A 243 -11.16 32.97 10.82
N ALA A 244 -11.69 32.05 10.01
CA ALA A 244 -12.11 30.74 10.49
C ALA A 244 -10.94 29.86 10.94
N LEU A 245 -9.78 29.94 10.28
CA LEU A 245 -8.58 29.21 10.69
C LEU A 245 -7.98 29.77 11.99
N GLU A 246 -8.00 31.10 12.17
CA GLU A 246 -7.61 31.74 13.42
C GLU A 246 -8.51 31.32 14.58
N LYS A 247 -9.85 31.40 14.40
CA LYS A 247 -10.81 30.93 15.41
C LYS A 247 -10.72 29.43 15.69
N SER A 248 -10.41 28.63 14.68
CA SER A 248 -10.15 27.20 14.87
C SER A 248 -8.92 26.98 15.76
N ALA A 249 -7.85 27.77 15.59
CA ALA A 249 -6.65 27.66 16.40
C ALA A 249 -6.88 28.09 17.86
N GLU A 250 -7.73 29.10 18.09
CA GLU A 250 -8.13 29.55 19.43
C GLU A 250 -8.96 28.50 20.18
N LEU A 251 -9.90 27.83 19.48
CA LEU A 251 -10.84 26.87 20.08
C LEU A 251 -10.23 25.48 20.25
N PHE A 252 -9.54 24.96 19.23
CA PHE A 252 -8.94 23.63 19.21
C PHE A 252 -7.49 23.65 19.67
N LYS A 253 -7.28 24.03 20.94
CA LYS A 253 -5.96 24.13 21.56
C LYS A 253 -5.21 22.79 21.72
N PRO A 254 -5.86 21.67 22.09
CA PRO A 254 -5.14 20.41 22.24
C PRO A 254 -4.46 19.99 20.93
N GLN A 255 -3.22 19.53 21.02
CA GLN A 255 -2.50 18.93 19.89
C GLN A 255 -2.57 17.40 20.00
N PRO A 256 -3.53 16.74 19.34
CA PRO A 256 -3.60 15.29 19.33
C PRO A 256 -2.31 14.70 18.75
N LYS A 257 -1.78 13.68 19.43
CA LYS A 257 -0.57 12.94 19.04
C LYS A 257 -0.97 11.62 18.40
N THR A 258 -0.39 11.31 17.24
CA THR A 258 -0.71 10.07 16.51
C THR A 258 0.54 9.39 15.95
N TRP A 259 0.43 8.09 15.69
CA TRP A 259 1.49 7.27 15.13
C TRP A 259 1.24 6.97 13.64
N LEU A 260 2.23 7.26 12.80
CA LEU A 260 2.18 6.99 11.36
C LEU A 260 2.64 5.56 11.06
N SER A 261 1.70 4.74 10.61
CA SER A 261 1.94 3.35 10.19
C SER A 261 2.38 3.24 8.72
N HIS A 262 3.03 4.27 8.17
CA HIS A 262 3.68 4.26 6.84
C HIS A 262 5.19 4.27 6.99
N PHE A 263 5.90 3.63 6.07
CA PHE A 263 7.35 3.73 6.03
C PHE A 263 7.75 5.07 5.41
N VAL A 264 8.59 5.82 6.11
CA VAL A 264 9.10 7.12 5.70
C VAL A 264 10.61 7.12 5.83
N LYS A 265 11.30 7.74 4.87
CA LYS A 265 12.76 7.79 4.83
C LYS A 265 13.33 9.01 5.54
N SER A 266 12.58 10.10 5.59
CA SER A 266 13.02 11.36 6.19
C SER A 266 11.87 12.10 6.86
N LYS A 267 12.23 13.03 7.76
CA LYS A 267 11.28 13.98 8.37
C LYS A 267 10.49 14.77 7.32
N GLN A 268 11.14 15.18 6.22
CA GLN A 268 10.49 15.96 5.16
C GLN A 268 9.29 15.22 4.55
N GLN A 269 9.36 13.90 4.39
CA GLN A 269 8.22 13.12 3.87
C GLN A 269 7.04 13.13 4.83
N VAL A 270 7.32 13.07 6.14
CA VAL A 270 6.28 13.19 7.18
C VAL A 270 5.66 14.58 7.12
N ASP A 271 6.49 15.63 7.06
CA ASP A 271 6.01 17.02 6.98
C ASP A 271 5.15 17.25 5.73
N ASN A 272 5.57 16.73 4.57
CA ASN A 272 4.83 16.88 3.31
C ASN A 272 3.48 16.17 3.36
N LEU A 273 3.42 14.94 3.85
CA LEU A 273 2.18 14.19 4.03
C LEU A 273 1.23 14.92 5.00
N MET A 274 1.74 15.40 6.14
CA MET A 274 0.93 16.09 7.14
C MET A 274 0.44 17.45 6.65
N ASN A 275 1.27 18.19 5.92
CA ASN A 275 0.87 19.45 5.28
C ASN A 275 -0.22 19.23 4.22
N ALA A 276 -0.13 18.14 3.44
CA ALA A 276 -1.16 17.76 2.48
C ALA A 276 -2.48 17.40 3.17
N GLN A 277 -2.44 16.59 4.23
CA GLN A 277 -3.64 16.24 5.00
C GLN A 277 -4.29 17.48 5.65
N ALA A 278 -3.50 18.40 6.19
CA ALA A 278 -4.00 19.66 6.70
C ALA A 278 -4.60 20.54 5.57
N ALA A 279 -4.04 20.48 4.36
CA ALA A 279 -4.56 21.17 3.18
C ALA A 279 -5.92 20.65 2.73
N ILE A 280 -6.10 19.31 2.76
CA ILE A 280 -7.37 18.65 2.46
C ILE A 280 -8.43 19.03 3.50
N GLN A 281 -8.07 19.06 4.78
CA GLN A 281 -9.05 19.37 5.82
C GLN A 281 -9.49 20.84 5.75
N ARG A 282 -8.54 21.76 5.53
CA ARG A 282 -8.85 23.18 5.46
C ARG A 282 -9.55 23.59 4.17
N SER A 283 -9.45 22.83 3.08
CA SER A 283 -10.13 23.16 1.82
C SER A 283 -11.67 23.08 1.92
N ASP A 284 -12.18 22.49 2.99
CA ASP A 284 -13.61 22.43 3.31
C ASP A 284 -14.08 23.53 4.29
N VAL A 285 -13.20 24.43 4.75
CA VAL A 285 -13.55 25.49 5.72
C VAL A 285 -14.53 26.50 5.14
N VAL A 286 -14.34 26.91 3.89
CA VAL A 286 -15.27 27.80 3.17
C VAL A 286 -15.91 27.00 2.03
N ARG A 287 -17.24 26.96 2.02
CA ARG A 287 -18.02 26.22 1.01
C ARG A 287 -19.14 27.08 0.46
N LEU A 288 -19.35 27.01 -0.84
CA LEU A 288 -20.45 27.64 -1.54
C LEU A 288 -21.37 26.55 -2.10
N ASN A 289 -22.65 26.59 -1.75
CA ASN A 289 -23.70 25.86 -2.47
C ASN A 289 -24.47 26.84 -3.35
N GLY A 290 -24.78 26.49 -4.59
CA GLY A 290 -25.45 27.40 -5.52
C GLY A 290 -26.49 26.70 -6.38
N TRP A 291 -27.52 27.45 -6.78
CA TRP A 291 -28.60 26.99 -7.67
C TRP A 291 -28.70 27.92 -8.87
N SER A 292 -28.57 27.35 -10.05
CA SER A 292 -28.34 28.09 -11.29
C SER A 292 -29.12 27.49 -12.45
N ASP A 293 -29.43 28.31 -13.45
CA ASP A 293 -29.91 27.88 -14.77
C ASP A 293 -28.86 28.11 -15.86
N LEU A 294 -27.61 28.41 -15.50
CA LEU A 294 -26.49 28.55 -16.44
C LEU A 294 -25.92 27.17 -16.81
N PRO A 295 -26.04 26.72 -18.07
CA PRO A 295 -25.52 25.42 -18.44
C PRO A 295 -24.00 25.37 -18.58
N GLY A 296 -23.52 24.13 -18.57
CA GLY A 296 -22.28 23.71 -19.18
C GLY A 296 -21.00 23.85 -18.37
N PHE A 297 -21.07 24.26 -17.10
CA PHE A 297 -19.93 24.20 -16.20
C PHE A 297 -19.95 22.90 -15.41
N GLN A 298 -18.78 22.48 -14.94
CA GLN A 298 -18.59 21.15 -14.39
C GLN A 298 -17.49 21.14 -13.32
N PRO A 299 -17.25 20.02 -12.60
CA PRO A 299 -16.16 19.95 -11.63
C PRO A 299 -14.81 20.32 -12.25
N GLY A 300 -14.05 21.15 -11.52
CA GLY A 300 -12.78 21.73 -11.97
C GLY A 300 -12.88 23.13 -12.58
N ASP A 301 -14.07 23.57 -13.03
CA ASP A 301 -14.29 24.93 -13.49
C ASP A 301 -14.26 25.94 -12.35
N SER A 302 -13.91 27.19 -12.69
CA SER A 302 -13.88 28.31 -11.75
C SER A 302 -15.04 29.26 -12.05
N LEU A 303 -15.87 29.54 -11.04
CA LEU A 303 -16.99 30.46 -11.08
C LEU A 303 -16.62 31.77 -10.38
N THR A 304 -16.79 32.89 -11.08
CA THR A 304 -16.74 34.24 -10.49
C THR A 304 -18.18 34.71 -10.27
N ILE A 305 -18.57 34.91 -9.02
CA ILE A 305 -19.94 35.33 -8.68
C ILE A 305 -20.03 36.85 -8.61
N LYS A 306 -20.90 37.45 -9.41
CA LYS A 306 -21.21 38.88 -9.36
C LYS A 306 -22.53 39.14 -8.62
N MET A 307 -22.59 40.25 -7.89
CA MET A 307 -23.85 40.74 -7.32
C MET A 307 -24.64 41.53 -8.38
N PRO A 308 -26.00 41.54 -8.31
CA PRO A 308 -26.80 42.31 -9.24
C PRO A 308 -26.46 43.81 -9.17
N GLY A 309 -26.27 44.45 -10.33
CA GLY A 309 -25.97 45.88 -10.43
C GLY A 309 -24.59 46.32 -9.94
N SER A 310 -23.65 45.38 -9.69
CA SER A 310 -22.29 45.68 -9.27
C SER A 310 -21.27 44.85 -10.04
N ASP A 311 -20.15 45.47 -10.42
CA ASP A 311 -18.99 44.74 -10.93
C ASP A 311 -18.15 44.08 -9.83
N ARG A 312 -18.50 44.27 -8.55
CA ARG A 312 -17.83 43.63 -7.43
C ARG A 312 -18.17 42.14 -7.41
N ALA A 313 -17.15 41.31 -7.57
CA ALA A 313 -17.27 39.87 -7.36
C ALA A 313 -17.36 39.53 -5.86
N VAL A 314 -18.22 38.58 -5.52
CA VAL A 314 -18.28 37.95 -4.18
C VAL A 314 -17.02 37.12 -3.94
N GLY A 315 -16.52 36.47 -4.98
CA GLY A 315 -15.29 35.69 -4.97
C GLY A 315 -15.22 34.73 -6.15
N ASP A 316 -14.05 34.10 -6.29
CA ASP A 316 -13.80 33.03 -7.24
C ASP A 316 -13.89 31.68 -6.53
N PHE A 317 -14.72 30.79 -7.07
CA PHE A 317 -15.01 29.47 -6.48
C PHE A 317 -14.79 28.37 -7.51
N ARG A 318 -14.12 27.29 -7.13
CA ARG A 318 -13.93 26.10 -7.94
C ARG A 318 -15.01 25.08 -7.66
N VAL A 319 -15.71 24.65 -8.70
CA VAL A 319 -16.76 23.63 -8.64
C VAL A 319 -16.14 22.27 -8.31
N ILE A 320 -16.68 21.61 -7.30
CA ILE A 320 -16.27 20.27 -6.87
C ILE A 320 -17.37 19.23 -7.06
N SER A 321 -18.62 19.66 -7.15
CA SER A 321 -19.77 18.81 -7.48
C SER A 321 -20.87 19.64 -8.12
N ILE A 322 -21.64 19.02 -9.01
CA ILE A 322 -22.80 19.62 -9.65
C ILE A 322 -23.81 18.52 -10.00
N GLU A 323 -25.08 18.79 -9.72
CA GLU A 323 -26.22 18.03 -10.19
C GLU A 323 -26.97 18.85 -11.23
N HIS A 324 -27.01 18.34 -12.45
CA HIS A 324 -27.76 18.92 -13.55
C HIS A 324 -29.12 18.25 -13.69
N SER A 325 -30.13 19.05 -14.03
CA SER A 325 -31.49 18.59 -14.28
C SER A 325 -32.08 19.28 -15.51
N TRP A 326 -32.68 18.49 -16.39
CA TRP A 326 -33.50 18.95 -17.50
C TRP A 326 -34.87 18.31 -17.41
N ASP A 327 -35.92 19.10 -17.64
CA ASP A 327 -37.29 18.59 -17.79
C ASP A 327 -37.64 18.36 -19.27
N GLY A 328 -38.76 17.67 -19.52
CA GLY A 328 -39.23 17.38 -20.87
C GLY A 328 -39.71 18.59 -21.67
N THR A 329 -39.70 19.80 -21.09
CA THR A 329 -39.98 21.05 -21.81
C THR A 329 -38.71 21.83 -22.16
N GLY A 330 -37.53 21.30 -21.82
CA GLY A 330 -36.24 21.90 -22.09
C GLY A 330 -35.76 22.91 -21.04
N ASN A 331 -36.44 23.02 -19.89
CA ASN A 331 -35.91 23.86 -18.81
C ASN A 331 -34.72 23.15 -18.17
N TYR A 332 -33.67 23.93 -17.92
CA TYR A 332 -32.46 23.47 -17.26
C TYR A 332 -32.30 24.13 -15.89
N ALA A 333 -31.86 23.34 -14.92
CA ALA A 333 -31.40 23.83 -13.63
C ALA A 333 -30.24 22.96 -13.13
N ASN A 334 -29.40 23.55 -12.29
CA ASN A 334 -28.35 22.82 -11.57
C ASN A 334 -28.21 23.29 -10.13
N GLU A 335 -27.74 22.36 -9.30
CA GLU A 335 -27.26 22.61 -7.94
C GLU A 335 -25.79 22.24 -7.87
N PHE A 336 -24.94 23.12 -7.36
CA PHE A 336 -23.49 22.89 -7.33
C PHE A 336 -22.87 23.24 -5.99
N VAL A 337 -21.77 22.55 -5.69
CA VAL A 337 -20.91 22.82 -4.54
C VAL A 337 -19.55 23.28 -5.04
N ALA A 338 -19.03 24.34 -4.45
CA ALA A 338 -17.74 24.92 -4.79
C ALA A 338 -16.95 25.36 -3.55
N ILE A 339 -15.63 25.46 -3.70
CA ILE A 339 -14.68 25.94 -2.68
C ILE A 339 -13.90 27.13 -3.24
N PRO A 340 -13.23 27.98 -2.45
CA PRO A 340 -12.44 29.08 -3.01
C PRO A 340 -11.39 28.61 -4.02
N ALA A 341 -11.36 29.25 -5.20
CA ALA A 341 -10.55 28.82 -6.34
C ALA A 341 -9.03 28.96 -6.14
N SER A 342 -8.61 29.73 -5.13
CA SER A 342 -7.23 29.90 -4.70
C SER A 342 -6.63 28.67 -4.03
N LEU A 343 -7.47 27.75 -3.53
CA LEU A 343 -7.03 26.51 -2.91
C LEU A 343 -6.43 25.57 -3.97
N LYS A 344 -5.24 25.05 -3.66
CA LYS A 344 -4.52 24.10 -4.52
C LYS A 344 -4.97 22.66 -4.32
N THR A 345 -5.57 22.36 -3.17
CA THR A 345 -5.92 21.01 -2.74
C THR A 345 -7.44 20.89 -2.62
N PRO A 346 -8.06 19.82 -3.16
CA PRO A 346 -9.50 19.63 -3.03
C PRO A 346 -9.86 19.08 -1.64
N PRO A 347 -11.14 19.20 -1.23
CA PRO A 347 -11.66 18.45 -0.10
C PRO A 347 -11.82 17.00 -0.53
N VAL A 348 -11.24 16.08 0.24
CA VAL A 348 -11.29 14.64 -0.04
C VAL A 348 -11.71 13.93 1.23
N LYS A 349 -12.71 13.07 1.12
CA LYS A 349 -13.03 12.12 2.18
C LYS A 349 -11.92 11.06 2.17
N GLN A 350 -11.18 10.97 3.28
CA GLN A 350 -10.08 10.01 3.40
C GLN A 350 -10.59 8.58 3.14
N VAL A 351 -9.99 7.92 2.17
CA VAL A 351 -10.21 6.50 1.89
C VAL A 351 -9.32 5.72 2.87
N PRO A 352 -9.89 4.85 3.72
CA PRO A 352 -9.09 4.11 4.70
C PRO A 352 -8.08 3.21 4.00
N GLU A 353 -6.91 3.01 4.62
CA GLU A 353 -5.96 1.99 4.17
C GLU A 353 -6.60 0.60 4.30
N PRO A 354 -6.46 -0.28 3.28
CA PRO A 354 -6.99 -1.63 3.37
C PRO A 354 -6.23 -2.42 4.44
N TYR A 355 -6.98 -3.18 5.24
CA TYR A 355 -6.40 -4.07 6.23
C TYR A 355 -5.83 -5.32 5.57
N CYS A 356 -4.55 -5.60 5.80
CA CYS A 356 -3.82 -6.75 5.31
C CYS A 356 -3.58 -7.74 6.44
N GLU A 357 -4.24 -8.90 6.35
CA GLU A 357 -4.04 -10.01 7.28
C GLU A 357 -2.65 -10.65 7.11
N SER A 358 -2.21 -11.41 8.12
CA SER A 358 -0.96 -12.17 8.00
C SER A 358 -1.07 -13.27 6.94
N GLN A 359 -0.01 -13.47 6.17
CA GLN A 359 0.02 -14.37 5.02
C GLN A 359 1.39 -15.06 4.89
N SER A 360 1.40 -16.23 4.27
CA SER A 360 2.64 -16.89 3.86
C SER A 360 3.23 -16.24 2.60
N ALA A 361 4.57 -16.23 2.51
CA ALA A 361 5.31 -15.79 1.33
C ALA A 361 6.57 -16.65 1.15
N ILE A 362 7.16 -16.62 -0.05
CA ILE A 362 8.38 -17.37 -0.37
C ILE A 362 9.57 -16.42 -0.37
N VAL A 363 10.67 -16.78 0.30
CA VAL A 363 11.92 -16.00 0.28
C VAL A 363 12.56 -16.09 -1.11
N ILE A 364 12.95 -14.94 -1.65
CA ILE A 364 13.55 -14.83 -2.99
C ILE A 364 14.95 -14.20 -2.97
N GLU A 365 15.25 -13.37 -1.96
CA GLU A 365 16.59 -12.82 -1.72
C GLU A 365 16.82 -12.83 -0.20
N ASN A 366 18.00 -13.26 0.26
CA ASN A 366 18.37 -13.33 1.67
C ASN A 366 19.76 -12.73 1.98
N TYR A 367 20.30 -11.94 1.04
CA TYR A 367 21.54 -11.19 1.20
C TYR A 367 21.24 -9.69 1.14
N ASP A 368 21.16 -9.06 2.30
CA ASP A 368 20.89 -7.64 2.47
C ASP A 368 22.22 -6.87 2.65
N ASP A 369 22.58 -6.07 1.64
CA ASP A 369 23.77 -5.22 1.63
C ASP A 369 23.73 -4.08 2.66
N GLY A 370 22.56 -3.81 3.25
CA GLY A 370 22.39 -2.87 4.36
C GLY A 370 22.69 -3.45 5.75
N GLU A 371 23.14 -4.71 5.85
CA GLU A 371 23.57 -5.37 7.09
C GLU A 371 22.51 -5.44 8.21
N LEU A 372 21.21 -5.36 7.88
CA LEU A 372 20.11 -5.45 8.84
C LEU A 372 19.49 -6.85 8.96
N GLY A 373 20.05 -7.86 8.28
CA GLY A 373 19.54 -9.23 8.29
C GLY A 373 18.13 -9.36 7.72
N ARG A 374 17.83 -8.60 6.65
CA ARG A 374 16.51 -8.60 6.01
C ARG A 374 16.43 -9.65 4.90
N VAL A 375 15.21 -10.01 4.54
CA VAL A 375 14.91 -10.85 3.37
C VAL A 375 13.94 -10.13 2.43
N ARG A 376 13.96 -10.48 1.15
CA ARG A 376 12.85 -10.17 0.23
C ARG A 376 12.05 -11.42 -0.02
N VAL A 377 10.74 -11.23 -0.13
CA VAL A 377 9.79 -12.30 -0.34
C VAL A 377 8.92 -12.01 -1.56
N ARG A 378 8.30 -13.06 -2.06
CA ARG A 378 7.21 -13.00 -3.03
C ARG A 378 5.97 -13.60 -2.38
N PHE A 379 4.91 -12.81 -2.26
CA PHE A 379 3.61 -13.31 -1.82
C PHE A 379 2.97 -14.15 -2.94
N HIS A 380 2.06 -15.05 -2.59
CA HIS A 380 1.45 -15.98 -3.56
C HIS A 380 0.63 -15.30 -4.67
N TRP A 381 0.14 -14.09 -4.42
CA TRP A 381 -0.58 -13.28 -5.41
C TRP A 381 0.33 -12.39 -6.29
N MET A 382 1.63 -12.30 -5.98
CA MET A 382 2.59 -11.53 -6.77
C MET A 382 3.04 -12.31 -8.01
N THR A 383 3.22 -11.60 -9.12
CA THR A 383 3.85 -12.15 -10.33
C THR A 383 5.37 -12.30 -10.16
N GLU A 384 6.04 -13.00 -11.09
CA GLU A 384 7.50 -13.16 -11.05
C GLU A 384 8.29 -11.85 -11.18
N LYS A 385 7.66 -10.81 -11.74
CA LYS A 385 8.25 -9.48 -11.90
C LYS A 385 8.13 -8.62 -10.63
N GLU A 386 7.30 -9.04 -9.69
CA GLU A 386 7.03 -8.35 -8.44
C GLU A 386 7.84 -8.93 -7.28
N ARG A 387 8.13 -8.07 -6.30
CA ARG A 387 8.80 -8.45 -5.06
C ARG A 387 8.48 -7.48 -3.94
N SER A 388 8.64 -7.94 -2.70
CA SER A 388 8.56 -7.10 -1.52
C SER A 388 9.78 -6.15 -1.43
N PRO A 389 9.71 -5.07 -0.61
CA PRO A 389 10.92 -4.40 -0.14
C PRO A 389 11.71 -5.35 0.78
N TRP A 390 12.89 -4.92 1.22
CA TRP A 390 13.61 -5.62 2.29
C TRP A 390 12.78 -5.65 3.58
N LEU A 391 12.50 -6.86 4.07
CA LEU A 391 11.67 -7.11 5.23
C LEU A 391 12.53 -7.47 6.44
N ARG A 392 12.28 -6.78 7.55
CA ARG A 392 12.82 -7.22 8.86
C ARG A 392 12.22 -8.56 9.23
N MET A 393 13.00 -9.38 9.91
CA MET A 393 12.57 -10.64 10.48
C MET A 393 12.64 -10.57 12.00
N THR A 394 11.63 -11.07 12.68
CA THR A 394 11.70 -11.25 14.13
C THR A 394 12.69 -12.36 14.47
N MET A 395 13.60 -12.06 15.38
CA MET A 395 14.58 -13.01 15.90
C MET A 395 14.26 -13.34 17.36
N PRO A 396 14.46 -14.59 17.82
CA PRO A 396 14.37 -14.94 19.23
C PRO A 396 15.25 -14.09 20.16
N HIS A 397 16.38 -13.58 19.67
CA HIS A 397 17.21 -12.59 20.36
C HIS A 397 17.91 -11.69 19.33
N ALA A 398 17.86 -10.38 19.53
CA ALA A 398 18.57 -9.38 18.74
C ALA A 398 18.95 -8.17 19.60
N GLY A 399 20.18 -7.69 19.45
CA GLY A 399 20.76 -6.54 20.12
C GLY A 399 21.99 -6.05 19.36
N ASN A 400 22.66 -5.02 19.88
CA ASN A 400 23.88 -4.51 19.25
C ASN A 400 25.01 -5.55 19.37
N ASP A 401 25.54 -6.01 18.22
CA ASP A 401 26.58 -7.06 18.12
C ASP A 401 26.25 -8.37 18.87
N ALA A 402 24.96 -8.62 19.13
CA ALA A 402 24.49 -9.77 19.90
C ALA A 402 23.16 -10.28 19.35
N GLY A 403 22.97 -11.60 19.30
CA GLY A 403 21.69 -12.17 18.89
C GLY A 403 21.82 -13.53 18.22
N MET A 404 20.70 -13.99 17.68
CA MET A 404 20.63 -15.19 16.86
C MET A 404 20.43 -14.80 15.41
N PHE A 405 21.38 -15.15 14.55
CA PHE A 405 21.35 -14.85 13.12
C PHE A 405 21.17 -16.12 12.31
N MET A 406 19.93 -16.43 11.96
CA MET A 406 19.56 -17.58 11.11
C MET A 406 18.49 -17.15 10.12
N LEU A 407 18.92 -16.62 8.96
CA LEU A 407 18.00 -16.24 7.91
C LEU A 407 17.48 -17.47 7.16
N PRO A 408 16.20 -17.48 6.76
CA PRO A 408 15.68 -18.51 5.89
C PRO A 408 16.39 -18.52 4.53
N GLU A 409 16.49 -19.71 3.96
CA GLU A 409 17.08 -19.91 2.64
C GLU A 409 16.15 -19.41 1.52
N ILE A 410 16.72 -19.09 0.37
CA ILE A 410 15.92 -18.82 -0.85
C ILE A 410 15.03 -20.03 -1.15
N GLY A 411 13.75 -19.79 -1.38
CA GLY A 411 12.72 -20.82 -1.59
C GLY A 411 12.05 -21.31 -0.31
N ALA A 412 12.52 -20.92 0.88
CA ALA A 412 11.83 -21.20 2.13
C ALA A 412 10.52 -20.41 2.24
N GLU A 413 9.53 -20.99 2.91
CA GLU A 413 8.27 -20.34 3.21
C GLU A 413 8.35 -19.63 4.56
N VAL A 414 7.84 -18.41 4.60
CA VAL A 414 7.81 -17.56 5.79
C VAL A 414 6.42 -17.01 6.01
N MET A 415 6.06 -16.81 7.28
CA MET A 415 4.87 -16.07 7.67
C MET A 415 5.20 -14.59 7.79
N VAL A 416 4.39 -13.76 7.15
CA VAL A 416 4.55 -12.31 7.08
C VAL A 416 3.33 -11.64 7.73
N SER A 417 3.59 -10.64 8.56
CA SER A 417 2.57 -9.75 9.13
C SER A 417 2.85 -8.30 8.74
N PHE A 418 1.93 -7.42 9.06
CA PHE A 418 1.86 -6.06 8.54
C PHE A 418 1.68 -5.07 9.69
N ILE A 419 2.60 -4.11 9.82
CA ILE A 419 2.56 -3.12 10.90
C ILE A 419 1.28 -2.28 10.74
N GLY A 420 0.40 -2.32 11.74
CA GLY A 420 -0.89 -1.64 11.71
C GLY A 420 -1.85 -2.19 10.64
N GLY A 421 -1.63 -3.42 10.15
CA GLY A 421 -2.40 -3.99 9.03
C GLY A 421 -2.10 -3.36 7.67
N ASN A 422 -1.06 -2.51 7.54
CA ASN A 422 -0.75 -1.85 6.28
C ASN A 422 0.03 -2.78 5.34
N ALA A 423 -0.54 -3.11 4.18
CA ALA A 423 0.08 -3.97 3.16
C ALA A 423 1.46 -3.46 2.66
N ALA A 424 1.73 -2.15 2.78
CA ALA A 424 3.00 -1.54 2.44
C ALA A 424 4.05 -1.61 3.58
N ARG A 425 3.70 -2.16 4.75
CA ARG A 425 4.63 -2.40 5.88
C ARG A 425 4.73 -3.87 6.34
N PRO A 426 5.13 -4.78 5.43
CA PRO A 426 5.37 -6.17 5.79
C PRO A 426 6.61 -6.36 6.67
N PHE A 427 6.58 -7.37 7.53
CA PHE A 427 7.72 -7.92 8.26
C PHE A 427 7.53 -9.44 8.47
N VAL A 428 8.63 -10.19 8.50
CA VAL A 428 8.60 -11.64 8.69
C VAL A 428 8.49 -11.98 10.17
N ILE A 429 7.52 -12.82 10.53
CA ILE A 429 7.31 -13.34 11.90
C ILE A 429 8.14 -14.61 12.13
N GLY A 430 8.37 -15.41 11.09
CA GLY A 430 9.11 -16.67 11.21
C GLY A 430 9.05 -17.50 9.94
N ALA A 431 9.88 -18.53 9.89
CA ALA A 431 9.84 -19.55 8.84
C ALA A 431 8.89 -20.68 9.21
N VAL A 432 8.26 -21.27 8.20
CA VAL A 432 7.38 -22.43 8.35
C VAL A 432 7.75 -23.52 7.35
N TYR A 433 7.53 -24.77 7.75
CA TYR A 433 7.65 -25.90 6.84
C TYR A 433 6.38 -26.04 6.01
N ASN A 434 6.53 -26.55 4.79
CA ASN A 434 5.43 -26.85 3.87
C ASN A 434 5.55 -28.26 3.30
N GLY A 435 4.61 -28.65 2.45
CA GLY A 435 4.55 -30.01 1.89
C GLY A 435 5.78 -30.44 1.06
N LYS A 436 6.68 -29.52 0.69
CA LYS A 436 7.96 -29.85 0.03
C LYS A 436 9.10 -30.04 1.03
N ALA A 437 8.96 -29.58 2.27
CA ALA A 437 9.97 -29.72 3.30
C ALA A 437 10.09 -31.18 3.76
N LYS A 438 11.33 -31.64 3.97
CA LYS A 438 11.65 -32.99 4.46
C LYS A 438 12.16 -32.91 5.89
N VAL A 439 11.28 -32.64 6.85
CA VAL A 439 11.62 -32.62 8.28
C VAL A 439 11.69 -34.06 8.79
N ARG A 440 12.91 -34.58 8.97
CA ARG A 440 13.15 -36.01 9.32
C ARG A 440 13.42 -36.27 10.80
N PHE A 441 13.16 -35.29 11.66
CA PHE A 441 13.48 -35.37 13.10
C PHE A 441 12.29 -35.78 13.96
N GLY A 442 11.07 -35.61 13.45
CA GLY A 442 9.85 -35.93 14.18
C GLY A 442 9.70 -37.43 14.41
N ASN A 443 9.27 -37.79 15.61
CA ASN A 443 8.82 -39.12 15.97
C ASN A 443 7.54 -39.00 16.83
N ALA A 444 6.88 -40.12 17.13
CA ALA A 444 5.63 -40.10 17.88
C ALA A 444 5.78 -39.55 19.32
N GLY A 445 6.95 -39.69 19.93
CA GLY A 445 7.25 -39.18 21.28
C GLY A 445 7.65 -37.70 21.31
N ASN A 446 7.86 -37.08 20.15
CA ASN A 446 8.51 -35.78 20.02
C ASN A 446 9.86 -35.73 20.76
N ASP A 447 10.67 -36.79 20.71
CA ASP A 447 11.87 -36.92 21.55
C ASP A 447 13.01 -36.01 21.07
N ASN A 448 13.09 -35.73 19.77
CA ASN A 448 14.20 -34.97 19.18
C ASN A 448 13.89 -33.46 19.11
N LYS A 449 14.72 -32.63 19.74
CA LYS A 449 14.78 -31.18 19.54
C LYS A 449 16.06 -30.83 18.79
N VAL A 450 15.93 -30.36 17.55
CA VAL A 450 17.07 -30.24 16.62
C VAL A 450 17.20 -28.84 16.07
N ILE A 451 18.42 -28.32 16.07
CA ILE A 451 18.84 -27.19 15.24
C ILE A 451 19.68 -27.78 14.11
N GLN A 452 19.23 -27.65 12.86
CA GLN A 452 19.99 -28.10 11.68
C GLN A 452 20.13 -26.97 10.66
N THR A 453 21.35 -26.76 10.17
CA THR A 453 21.65 -25.83 9.07
C THR A 453 21.61 -26.53 7.71
N ARG A 454 21.53 -25.76 6.62
CA ARG A 454 21.50 -26.28 5.23
C ARG A 454 22.65 -27.23 4.90
N SER A 455 23.85 -27.02 5.48
CA SER A 455 25.03 -27.85 5.18
C SER A 455 24.99 -29.21 5.87
N GLY A 456 24.07 -29.44 6.81
CA GLY A 456 23.96 -30.66 7.60
C GLY A 456 24.54 -30.56 9.01
N ILE A 457 25.17 -29.44 9.37
CA ILE A 457 25.62 -29.18 10.76
C ILE A 457 24.39 -29.16 11.65
N ASN A 458 24.41 -29.94 12.72
CA ASN A 458 23.28 -30.06 13.62
C ASN A 458 23.67 -30.15 15.11
N ILE A 459 22.75 -29.66 15.94
CA ILE A 459 22.71 -29.89 17.39
C ILE A 459 21.41 -30.62 17.67
N THR A 460 21.52 -31.84 18.19
CA THR A 460 20.39 -32.72 18.49
C THR A 460 20.33 -32.95 20.00
N MET A 461 19.20 -32.62 20.60
CA MET A 461 18.85 -32.98 21.98
C MET A 461 17.77 -34.06 21.92
N ASN A 462 17.99 -35.21 22.56
CA ASN A 462 17.05 -36.33 22.57
C ASN A 462 16.54 -36.55 24.00
N ASP A 463 15.27 -36.22 24.23
CA ASP A 463 14.64 -36.27 25.56
C ASP A 463 14.42 -37.71 26.06
N LYS A 464 14.34 -38.70 25.17
CA LYS A 464 14.18 -40.11 25.54
C LYS A 464 15.47 -40.71 26.08
N GLU A 465 16.60 -40.32 25.49
CA GLU A 465 17.93 -40.76 25.92
C GLU A 465 18.52 -39.83 26.99
N GLY A 466 18.01 -38.60 27.12
CA GLY A 466 18.65 -37.55 27.92
C GLY A 466 19.98 -37.09 27.30
N SER A 467 20.14 -37.24 25.98
CA SER A 467 21.41 -37.09 25.27
C SER A 467 21.51 -35.79 24.46
N ILE A 468 22.74 -35.32 24.23
CA ILE A 468 23.05 -34.17 23.37
C ILE A 468 24.17 -34.56 22.39
N LYS A 469 23.96 -34.29 21.09
CA LYS A 469 24.96 -34.50 20.03
C LYS A 469 25.15 -33.23 19.22
N VAL A 470 26.41 -32.83 19.01
CA VAL A 470 26.82 -31.75 18.09
C VAL A 470 27.61 -32.38 16.96
N GLU A 471 27.13 -32.25 15.73
CA GLU A 471 27.65 -32.97 14.57
C GLU A 471 27.85 -32.06 13.36
N ASP A 472 28.99 -32.20 12.69
CA ASP A 472 29.27 -31.51 11.44
C ASP A 472 28.74 -32.27 10.21
N LYS A 473 28.87 -31.67 9.03
CA LYS A 473 28.45 -32.29 7.75
C LYS A 473 29.11 -33.65 7.48
N LYS A 474 30.33 -33.88 7.96
CA LYS A 474 31.11 -35.09 7.70
C LYS A 474 30.89 -36.17 8.76
N GLY A 475 30.09 -35.92 9.80
CA GLY A 475 29.81 -36.86 10.88
C GLY A 475 30.80 -36.79 12.05
N ASN A 476 31.71 -35.81 12.06
CA ASN A 476 32.54 -35.55 13.24
C ASN A 476 31.62 -34.99 14.33
N HIS A 477 31.73 -35.50 15.55
CA HIS A 477 30.79 -35.14 16.60
C HIS A 477 31.35 -35.22 18.02
N VAL A 478 30.71 -34.47 18.90
CA VAL A 478 30.78 -34.62 20.35
C VAL A 478 29.41 -35.06 20.84
N GLN A 479 29.37 -36.06 21.71
CA GLN A 479 28.13 -36.59 22.26
C GLN A 479 28.23 -36.79 23.77
N PHE A 480 27.19 -36.33 24.47
CA PHE A 480 26.90 -36.61 25.86
C PHE A 480 25.72 -37.58 25.88
N ASP A 481 25.87 -38.77 26.47
CA ASP A 481 24.87 -39.84 26.35
C ASP A 481 23.72 -39.76 27.37
N GLY A 482 23.85 -38.93 28.42
CA GLY A 482 22.89 -38.86 29.53
C GLY A 482 23.10 -39.90 30.63
N GLU A 483 23.97 -40.89 30.40
CA GLU A 483 24.31 -41.99 31.34
C GLU A 483 25.72 -41.84 31.94
N GLY A 484 26.45 -40.78 31.57
CA GLY A 484 27.74 -40.39 32.14
C GLY A 484 28.93 -40.57 31.20
N LYS A 485 28.71 -41.01 29.96
CA LYS A 485 29.77 -41.11 28.93
C LYS A 485 29.77 -39.87 28.04
N VAL A 486 30.98 -39.39 27.75
CA VAL A 486 31.22 -38.37 26.73
C VAL A 486 32.12 -38.96 25.65
N THR A 487 31.74 -38.80 24.39
CA THR A 487 32.53 -39.26 23.24
C THR A 487 32.83 -38.12 22.28
N MET A 488 34.08 -38.05 21.82
CA MET A 488 34.51 -37.17 20.73
C MET A 488 35.02 -38.06 19.59
N ASN A 489 34.47 -37.87 18.40
CA ASN A 489 34.82 -38.68 17.23
C ASN A 489 35.14 -37.78 16.04
N ALA A 490 36.27 -38.08 15.38
CA ALA A 490 36.64 -37.48 14.11
C ALA A 490 37.08 -38.56 13.12
N ASN A 491 36.76 -38.36 11.85
CA ASN A 491 37.01 -39.33 10.79
C ASN A 491 38.47 -39.36 10.28
N ASP A 492 39.28 -38.33 10.59
CA ASP A 492 40.65 -38.22 10.03
C ASP A 492 41.71 -37.84 11.08
N LYS A 493 41.52 -36.74 11.80
CA LYS A 493 42.48 -36.24 12.80
C LYS A 493 41.76 -35.48 13.91
N MET A 494 42.23 -35.64 15.15
CA MET A 494 41.90 -34.76 16.28
C MET A 494 43.17 -34.07 16.79
N GLU A 495 43.09 -32.76 17.02
CA GLU A 495 44.21 -31.95 17.51
C GLU A 495 43.76 -31.05 18.67
N LEU A 496 44.45 -31.16 19.79
CA LEU A 496 44.32 -30.29 20.96
C LEU A 496 45.60 -29.45 21.03
N ALA A 497 45.53 -28.15 20.75
CA ALA A 497 46.70 -27.28 20.66
C ALA A 497 46.59 -26.04 21.54
N CYS A 498 47.71 -25.63 22.16
CA CYS A 498 47.88 -24.38 22.88
C CYS A 498 49.30 -23.83 22.64
N GLY A 499 49.42 -22.84 21.76
CA GLY A 499 50.72 -22.36 21.30
C GLY A 499 51.52 -23.48 20.62
N GLU A 500 52.72 -23.76 21.13
CA GLU A 500 53.60 -24.83 20.62
C GLU A 500 53.29 -26.23 21.21
N ALA A 501 52.46 -26.32 22.25
CA ALA A 501 52.08 -27.59 22.85
C ALA A 501 50.88 -28.18 22.11
N LYS A 502 50.91 -29.49 21.80
CA LYS A 502 49.80 -30.17 21.13
C LYS A 502 49.71 -31.66 21.43
N ILE A 503 48.48 -32.19 21.38
CA ILE A 503 48.18 -33.62 21.36
C ILE A 503 47.43 -33.91 20.06
N ILE A 504 47.92 -34.86 19.25
CA ILE A 504 47.34 -35.23 17.96
C ILE A 504 46.97 -36.71 17.98
N LEU A 505 45.75 -37.05 17.54
CA LEU A 505 45.31 -38.40 17.25
C LEU A 505 45.02 -38.51 15.75
N ASP A 506 45.77 -39.35 15.05
CA ASP A 506 45.61 -39.62 13.62
C ASP A 506 44.75 -40.88 13.39
N LYS A 507 44.01 -40.95 12.27
CA LYS A 507 43.19 -42.11 11.89
C LYS A 507 43.94 -43.44 11.80
N ASN A 508 45.25 -43.41 11.64
CA ASN A 508 46.10 -44.61 11.60
C ASN A 508 46.45 -45.13 13.01
N GLY A 509 45.96 -44.49 14.07
CA GLY A 509 46.21 -44.86 15.46
C GLY A 509 47.43 -44.17 16.09
N THR A 510 48.16 -43.33 15.35
CA THR A 510 49.29 -42.58 15.90
C THR A 510 48.79 -41.50 16.87
N ILE A 511 49.40 -41.46 18.07
CA ILE A 511 49.20 -40.40 19.06
C ILE A 511 50.51 -39.65 19.25
N GLN A 512 50.49 -38.33 19.06
CA GLN A 512 51.66 -37.47 19.25
C GLN A 512 51.39 -36.48 20.39
N ILE A 513 52.35 -36.34 21.31
CA ILE A 513 52.33 -35.33 22.38
C ILE A 513 53.60 -34.50 22.22
N CYS A 514 53.45 -33.21 21.95
CA CYS A 514 54.55 -32.29 21.72
C CYS A 514 54.47 -31.10 22.66
N GLY A 515 55.63 -30.59 23.11
CA GLY A 515 55.74 -29.36 23.88
C GLY A 515 57.17 -29.11 24.34
N LYS A 516 57.47 -27.87 24.75
CA LYS A 516 58.80 -27.48 25.29
C LYS A 516 59.17 -28.24 26.58
N LYS A 517 58.19 -28.54 27.42
CA LYS A 517 58.33 -29.30 28.66
C LYS A 517 57.09 -30.16 28.85
N ILE A 518 57.28 -31.48 28.94
CA ILE A 518 56.22 -32.44 29.26
C ILE A 518 56.51 -32.98 30.66
N LYS A 519 55.60 -32.74 31.60
CA LYS A 519 55.68 -33.25 32.99
C LYS A 519 54.59 -34.31 33.16
N VAL A 520 54.97 -35.54 33.50
CA VAL A 520 54.05 -36.64 33.76
C VAL A 520 54.22 -37.06 35.22
N GLU A 521 53.16 -36.94 36.02
CA GLU A 521 53.17 -37.29 37.45
C GLU A 521 51.96 -38.19 37.75
N ALA A 522 52.16 -39.26 38.51
CA ALA A 522 51.08 -40.11 39.02
C ALA A 522 51.33 -40.45 40.50
N THR A 523 50.27 -40.53 41.31
CA THR A 523 50.38 -40.82 42.75
C THR A 523 50.53 -42.32 43.05
N ASN A 524 50.07 -43.17 42.14
CA ASN A 524 50.08 -44.63 42.34
C ASN A 524 51.09 -45.30 41.39
N GLU A 525 50.86 -45.23 40.08
CA GLU A 525 51.69 -45.92 39.09
C GLU A 525 51.68 -45.17 37.75
N ILE A 526 52.83 -45.13 37.07
CA ILE A 526 52.92 -44.87 35.63
C ILE A 526 53.38 -46.18 34.97
N LYS A 527 52.57 -46.74 34.08
CA LYS A 527 52.90 -47.96 33.33
C LYS A 527 52.99 -47.67 31.83
N ILE A 528 54.15 -47.92 31.24
CA ILE A 528 54.40 -47.79 29.80
C ILE A 528 54.75 -49.19 29.27
N THR A 529 54.09 -49.64 28.21
CA THR A 529 54.30 -50.97 27.62
C THR A 529 54.21 -50.90 26.11
N SER A 530 55.21 -51.44 25.41
CA SER A 530 55.22 -51.62 23.95
C SER A 530 55.41 -53.10 23.59
N LYS A 531 54.83 -53.55 22.47
CA LYS A 531 55.09 -54.89 21.93
C LYS A 531 56.41 -54.95 21.14
N ASP A 532 56.66 -53.91 20.36
CA ASP A 532 57.89 -53.76 19.58
C ASP A 532 58.89 -52.97 20.43
N ASN A 533 59.28 -51.76 19.99
CA ASN A 533 60.32 -50.97 20.64
C ASN A 533 59.75 -49.81 21.48
N THR A 534 60.36 -49.55 22.64
CA THR A 534 60.19 -48.30 23.41
C THR A 534 61.50 -47.49 23.30
N ASN A 535 61.44 -46.28 22.73
CA ASN A 535 62.59 -45.39 22.56
C ASN A 535 62.51 -44.19 23.52
N ILE A 536 63.56 -43.97 24.33
CA ILE A 536 63.73 -42.77 25.17
C ILE A 536 65.06 -42.13 24.78
N THR A 537 65.03 -40.88 24.31
CA THR A 537 66.20 -40.17 23.79
C THR A 537 66.29 -38.76 24.37
N ALA A 538 67.48 -38.36 24.82
CA ALA A 538 67.81 -36.99 25.20
C ALA A 538 69.19 -36.61 24.65
N GLU A 539 69.37 -35.34 24.24
CA GLU A 539 70.66 -34.85 23.74
C GLU A 539 71.71 -34.71 24.85
N THR A 540 71.26 -34.48 26.09
CA THR A 540 72.12 -34.19 27.24
C THR A 540 72.06 -35.28 28.31
N LEU A 541 70.90 -35.51 28.92
CA LEU A 541 70.77 -36.42 30.07
C LEU A 541 69.40 -37.12 30.10
N VAL A 542 69.42 -38.43 30.34
CA VAL A 542 68.28 -39.21 30.84
C VAL A 542 68.60 -39.59 32.28
N GLU A 543 67.78 -39.16 33.24
CA GLU A 543 67.94 -39.44 34.67
C GLU A 543 66.78 -40.32 35.16
N VAL A 544 67.11 -41.41 35.85
CA VAL A 544 66.14 -42.36 36.41
C VAL A 544 66.48 -42.58 37.88
N GLU A 545 65.62 -42.10 38.77
CA GLU A 545 65.79 -42.21 40.22
C GLU A 545 64.73 -43.14 40.81
N SER A 546 65.16 -44.14 41.58
CA SER A 546 64.27 -45.05 42.31
C SER A 546 65.04 -45.70 43.46
N ALA A 547 64.32 -46.10 44.52
CA ALA A 547 64.86 -46.97 45.56
C ALA A 547 65.29 -48.34 45.00
N MET A 548 64.64 -48.80 43.91
CA MET A 548 64.99 -50.05 43.22
C MET A 548 64.71 -49.92 41.72
N ILE A 549 65.71 -50.22 40.90
CA ILE A 549 65.59 -50.32 39.43
C ILE A 549 65.85 -51.78 39.05
N LYS A 550 64.91 -52.40 38.33
CA LYS A 550 65.08 -53.74 37.78
C LYS A 550 65.19 -53.64 36.26
N LEU A 551 66.39 -53.87 35.74
CA LEU A 551 66.66 -54.08 34.32
C LEU A 551 66.84 -55.59 34.15
N ASN A 552 66.11 -56.19 33.20
CA ASN A 552 66.22 -57.60 32.86
C ASN A 552 66.87 -57.75 31.50
#